data_AF-A0AAV5U6E4-F1
#
_entry.id   AF-A0AAV5U6E4-F1
#
_cell.length_a   1.000
_cell.length_b   1.000
_cell.length_c   1.000
_cell.angle_alpha   90.00
_cell.angle_beta   90.00
_cell.angle_gamma   90.00
#
_symmetry.space_group_name_H-M   'P 1'
#
loop_
_entity.id
_entity.type
_entity.pdbx_description
1 polymer ?
#
loop_
_entity_poly.entity_id
_entity_poly.type
_entity_poly.pdbx_seq_one_letter_code
_entity_poly.pdbx_strand_id
1 'polypeptide(L)'
;THLSQYILRNNCATNYFQSRGLSTLGHELIQNCKIDVLEIVVYSNLELQKMLQFIAHFPKTLYSFDFEYIPEIENLMSLPHIEHVRLLSQYFTFDSEFVVTLINVSRIIHAGYLVTINSDNMRKAMQLISSDSRKRNAQFYASGDAFAMYLRHHGIHASTKAGHLCGEFEVVSVDGSPDKSEYGMHLRYERCWLLICGHVWRQGDHVCSVAMANEKFSAAEVWEYVHFGWWS
;
A
#
# COMPACT_ATOMS: atom_id res chain seq x y z
N THR A 1 -11.37 20.46 29.79
CA THR A 1 -10.87 19.13 30.18
C THR A 1 -10.49 18.41 28.90
N HIS A 2 -9.20 18.33 28.58
CA HIS A 2 -8.71 17.69 27.35
C HIS A 2 -8.76 16.17 27.52
N LEU A 3 -9.76 15.53 26.90
CA LEU A 3 -9.81 14.08 26.73
C LEU A 3 -9.00 13.72 25.49
N SER A 4 -7.73 13.41 25.73
CA SER A 4 -6.74 12.96 24.76
C SER A 4 -7.14 11.60 24.17
N GLN A 5 -7.11 11.50 22.84
CA GLN A 5 -6.95 10.27 22.04
C GLN A 5 -7.76 9.05 22.48
N TYR A 6 -9.04 9.01 22.09
CA TYR A 6 -9.69 7.72 21.83
C TYR A 6 -9.39 7.32 20.39
N ILE A 7 -8.43 6.43 20.22
CA ILE A 7 -8.34 5.58 19.02
C ILE A 7 -9.59 4.71 19.06
N LEU A 8 -10.53 4.91 18.13
CA LEU A 8 -11.60 3.94 17.87
C LEU A 8 -10.99 2.69 17.18
N ARG A 9 -10.05 2.02 17.87
CA ARG A 9 -9.57 0.68 17.55
C ARG A 9 -10.63 -0.26 18.06
N ASN A 10 -11.69 -0.49 17.29
CA ASN A 10 -12.75 -1.39 17.72
C ASN A 10 -13.43 -2.08 16.53
N ASN A 11 -12.98 -3.31 16.27
CA ASN A 11 -13.80 -4.38 15.67
C ASN A 11 -15.14 -4.61 16.42
N CYS A 12 -15.30 -4.03 17.62
CA CYS A 12 -16.56 -4.00 18.34
C CYS A 12 -17.48 -2.83 17.97
N ALA A 13 -16.97 -1.70 17.45
CA ALA A 13 -17.79 -0.51 17.21
C ALA A 13 -18.45 -0.55 15.83
N THR A 14 -17.77 -1.02 14.79
CA THR A 14 -18.34 -1.19 13.44
C THR A 14 -19.51 -2.18 13.43
N ASN A 15 -19.39 -3.31 14.14
CA ASN A 15 -20.51 -4.24 14.33
C ASN A 15 -21.66 -3.65 15.18
N TYR A 16 -21.34 -2.74 16.11
CA TYR A 16 -22.35 -2.03 16.92
C TYR A 16 -23.12 -0.99 16.10
N PHE A 17 -22.44 -0.27 15.19
CA PHE A 17 -23.05 0.76 14.35
C PHE A 17 -23.92 0.18 13.24
N GLN A 18 -23.51 -0.95 12.63
CA GLN A 18 -24.25 -1.59 11.55
C GLN A 18 -25.55 -2.28 11.99
N SER A 19 -25.63 -2.76 13.24
CA SER A 19 -26.79 -3.55 13.70
C SER A 19 -27.88 -2.75 14.41
N ARG A 20 -27.62 -1.53 14.89
CA ARG A 20 -28.60 -0.75 15.69
C ARG A 20 -28.74 0.74 15.35
N GLY A 21 -28.05 1.24 14.33
CA GLY A 21 -27.92 2.68 14.12
C GLY A 21 -27.06 3.30 15.23
N LEU A 22 -26.49 4.48 14.97
CA LEU A 22 -25.87 5.27 16.02
C LEU A 22 -26.95 5.58 17.07
N SER A 23 -26.78 5.06 18.28
CA SER A 23 -27.62 5.49 19.40
C SER A 23 -27.49 7.01 19.55
N THR A 24 -28.51 7.65 20.12
CA THR A 24 -28.50 9.10 20.40
C THR A 24 -27.24 9.50 21.19
N LEU A 25 -26.78 8.65 22.11
CA LEU A 25 -25.54 8.83 22.86
C LEU A 25 -24.29 8.79 21.96
N GLY A 26 -24.27 7.91 20.96
CA GLY A 26 -23.21 7.87 19.96
C GLY A 26 -23.16 9.14 19.11
N HIS A 27 -24.32 9.66 18.70
CA HIS A 27 -24.39 10.96 18.00
C HIS A 27 -23.91 12.13 18.88
N GLU A 28 -24.32 12.21 20.14
CA GLU A 28 -23.91 13.28 21.05
C GLU A 28 -22.41 13.23 21.39
N LEU A 29 -21.85 12.04 21.62
CA LEU A 29 -20.42 11.86 21.85
C LEU A 29 -19.60 12.30 20.64
N ILE A 30 -20.06 11.95 19.44
CA ILE A 30 -19.35 12.27 18.20
C ILE A 30 -19.44 13.77 17.86
N GLN A 31 -20.58 14.42 18.12
CA GLN A 31 -20.74 15.86 17.88
C GLN A 31 -19.87 16.74 18.78
N ASN A 32 -19.52 16.25 19.97
CA ASN A 32 -18.72 17.01 20.95
C ASN A 32 -17.23 16.63 20.95
N CYS A 33 -16.83 15.59 20.22
CA CYS A 33 -15.45 15.12 20.16
C CYS A 33 -14.78 15.51 18.85
N LYS A 34 -13.54 16.02 18.94
CA LYS A 34 -12.67 16.17 17.77
C LYS A 34 -12.10 14.79 17.43
N ILE A 35 -12.51 14.25 16.29
CA ILE A 35 -11.94 13.01 15.75
C ILE A 35 -10.75 13.39 14.88
N ASP A 36 -9.54 12.97 15.29
CA ASP A 36 -8.32 13.25 14.52
C ASP A 36 -8.11 12.20 13.41
N VAL A 37 -8.39 10.93 13.71
CA VAL A 37 -8.22 9.79 12.79
C VAL A 37 -9.44 8.88 12.87
N LEU A 38 -9.92 8.43 11.72
CA LEU A 38 -10.96 7.43 11.57
C LEU A 38 -10.40 6.21 10.82
N GLU A 39 -10.31 5.09 11.53
CA GLU A 39 -9.91 3.79 10.99
C GLU A 39 -11.19 3.00 10.63
N ILE A 40 -11.27 2.52 9.38
CA ILE A 40 -12.49 1.93 8.82
C ILE A 40 -12.13 0.59 8.18
N VAL A 41 -12.82 -0.47 8.59
CA VAL A 41 -12.77 -1.78 7.91
C VAL A 41 -14.02 -1.94 7.07
N VAL A 42 -13.85 -2.35 5.81
CA VAL A 42 -14.94 -2.47 4.83
C VAL A 42 -14.89 -3.84 4.16
N TYR A 43 -16.04 -4.53 4.15
CA TYR A 43 -16.19 -5.90 3.65
C TYR A 43 -16.93 -5.95 2.30
N SER A 44 -17.62 -4.87 1.90
CA SER A 44 -18.32 -4.82 0.61
C SER A 44 -18.50 -3.40 0.06
N ASN A 45 -18.80 -3.30 -1.25
CA ASN A 45 -19.17 -2.02 -1.88
C ASN A 45 -20.38 -1.36 -1.21
N LEU A 46 -21.38 -2.14 -0.77
CA LEU A 46 -22.54 -1.59 -0.08
C LEU A 46 -22.16 -0.91 1.24
N GLU A 47 -21.23 -1.50 1.99
CA GLU A 47 -20.71 -0.89 3.21
C GLU A 47 -19.88 0.34 2.92
N LEU A 48 -19.04 0.31 1.88
CA LEU A 48 -18.27 1.48 1.46
C LEU A 48 -19.19 2.67 1.19
N GLN A 49 -20.27 2.45 0.44
CA GLN A 49 -21.25 3.51 0.13
C GLN A 49 -21.90 4.08 1.39
N LYS A 50 -22.26 3.23 2.36
CA LYS A 50 -22.79 3.69 3.66
C LYS A 50 -21.73 4.48 4.45
N MET A 51 -20.48 4.03 4.41
CA MET A 51 -19.37 4.70 5.09
C MET A 51 -19.05 6.05 4.46
N LEU A 52 -19.12 6.19 3.13
CA LEU A 52 -18.95 7.47 2.43
C LEU A 52 -19.96 8.53 2.91
N GLN A 53 -21.21 8.13 3.15
CA GLN A 53 -22.24 9.02 3.71
C GLN A 53 -21.91 9.41 5.16
N PHE A 54 -21.38 8.47 5.96
CA PHE A 54 -21.00 8.73 7.34
C PHE A 54 -19.81 9.69 7.44
N ILE A 55 -18.72 9.45 6.69
CA ILE A 55 -17.50 10.27 6.75
C ILE A 55 -17.70 11.70 6.26
N ALA A 56 -18.75 11.97 5.45
CA ALA A 56 -19.11 13.33 5.04
C ALA A 56 -19.37 14.26 6.24
N HIS A 57 -19.70 13.72 7.42
CA HIS A 57 -19.89 14.48 8.65
C HIS A 57 -18.56 14.86 9.35
N PHE A 58 -17.42 14.33 8.89
CA PHE A 58 -16.10 14.47 9.54
C PHE A 58 -15.00 15.00 8.60
N PRO A 59 -15.24 16.03 7.77
CA PRO A 59 -14.39 16.37 6.62
C PRO A 59 -12.93 16.76 6.94
N LYS A 60 -12.60 17.02 8.20
CA LYS A 60 -11.25 17.38 8.66
C LYS A 60 -10.46 16.21 9.28
N THR A 61 -11.08 15.03 9.33
CA THR A 61 -10.49 13.82 9.93
C THR A 61 -9.57 13.14 8.94
N LEU A 62 -8.48 12.54 9.43
CA LEU A 62 -7.65 11.67 8.62
C LEU A 62 -8.29 10.29 8.51
N TYR A 63 -8.34 9.74 7.30
CA TYR A 63 -8.96 8.44 7.07
C TYR A 63 -7.93 7.35 6.86
N SER A 64 -8.17 6.19 7.43
CA SER A 64 -7.45 4.95 7.15
C SER A 64 -8.45 3.85 6.83
N PHE A 65 -8.28 3.19 5.68
CA PHE A 65 -9.19 2.16 5.21
C PHE A 65 -8.50 0.80 5.13
N ASP A 66 -9.18 -0.21 5.65
CA ASP A 66 -8.85 -1.62 5.51
C ASP A 66 -9.94 -2.29 4.68
N PHE A 67 -9.61 -2.78 3.50
CA PHE A 67 -10.55 -3.44 2.61
C PHE A 67 -10.36 -4.97 2.65
N GLU A 68 -11.40 -5.71 3.05
CA GLU A 68 -11.44 -7.18 2.92
C GLU A 68 -11.95 -7.64 1.55
N TYR A 69 -12.13 -6.70 0.62
CA TYR A 69 -12.57 -6.95 -0.75
C TYR A 69 -11.87 -5.97 -1.72
N ILE A 70 -12.02 -6.16 -3.03
CA ILE A 70 -11.53 -5.19 -4.02
C ILE A 70 -12.64 -4.19 -4.34
N PRO A 71 -12.53 -2.92 -3.91
CA PRO A 71 -13.46 -1.88 -4.32
C PRO A 71 -13.36 -1.58 -5.81
N GLU A 72 -14.47 -1.18 -6.41
CA GLU A 72 -14.47 -0.63 -7.77
C GLU A 72 -13.65 0.66 -7.81
N ILE A 73 -12.96 0.90 -8.94
CA ILE A 73 -12.08 2.06 -9.13
C ILE A 73 -12.86 3.37 -8.93
N GLU A 74 -14.09 3.44 -9.42
CA GLU A 74 -14.97 4.60 -9.29
C GLU A 74 -15.24 4.93 -7.82
N ASN A 75 -15.44 3.89 -7.00
CA ASN A 75 -15.67 4.05 -5.56
C ASN A 75 -14.39 4.50 -4.85
N LEU A 76 -13.23 3.97 -5.23
CA LEU A 76 -11.94 4.43 -4.68
C LEU A 76 -11.68 5.91 -4.99
N MET A 77 -11.96 6.32 -6.22
CA MET A 77 -11.79 7.71 -6.67
C MET A 77 -12.77 8.68 -6.00
N SER A 78 -13.87 8.17 -5.43
CA SER A 78 -14.81 8.95 -4.64
C SER A 78 -14.40 9.16 -3.17
N LEU A 79 -13.36 8.44 -2.71
CA LEU A 79 -12.90 8.55 -1.33
C LEU A 79 -12.25 9.93 -1.10
N PRO A 80 -12.42 10.53 0.09
CA PRO A 80 -11.62 11.68 0.48
C PRO A 80 -10.15 11.30 0.54
N HIS A 81 -9.26 12.28 0.66
CA HIS A 81 -7.83 11.99 0.80
C HIS A 81 -7.57 11.00 1.95
N ILE A 82 -6.97 9.86 1.63
CA ILE A 82 -6.73 8.77 2.57
C ILE A 82 -5.28 8.81 3.03
N GLU A 83 -5.07 8.70 4.34
CA GLU A 83 -3.72 8.57 4.88
C GLU A 83 -3.20 7.16 4.58
N HIS A 84 -3.90 6.11 5.04
CA HIS A 84 -3.49 4.72 4.86
C HIS A 84 -4.58 3.88 4.18
N VAL A 85 -4.20 3.07 3.19
CA VAL A 85 -5.03 2.01 2.63
C VAL A 85 -4.35 0.67 2.82
N ARG A 86 -5.08 -0.29 3.41
CA ARG A 86 -4.66 -1.69 3.51
C ARG A 86 -5.68 -2.56 2.79
N LEU A 87 -5.19 -3.51 2.01
CA LEU A 87 -6.04 -4.55 1.45
C LEU A 87 -5.75 -5.84 2.25
N LEU A 88 -6.78 -6.50 2.80
CA LEU A 88 -6.67 -7.58 3.81
C LEU A 88 -7.06 -9.01 3.34
N SER A 89 -7.63 -9.21 2.14
CA SER A 89 -7.95 -10.54 1.61
C SER A 89 -6.91 -11.17 0.69
N GLN A 90 -6.26 -12.25 1.13
CA GLN A 90 -5.24 -13.07 0.44
C GLN A 90 -5.64 -13.80 -0.83
N TYR A 91 -6.90 -13.71 -1.25
CA TYR A 91 -7.42 -14.52 -2.34
C TYR A 91 -7.51 -13.80 -3.68
N PHE A 92 -7.08 -12.54 -3.74
CA PHE A 92 -7.24 -11.72 -4.93
C PHE A 92 -5.93 -11.44 -5.63
N THR A 93 -5.98 -11.42 -6.96
CA THR A 93 -4.97 -10.82 -7.83
C THR A 93 -5.62 -9.59 -8.45
N PHE A 94 -4.89 -8.49 -8.51
CA PHE A 94 -5.38 -7.29 -9.17
C PHE A 94 -4.30 -6.70 -10.06
N ASP A 95 -4.73 -5.84 -10.99
CA ASP A 95 -3.85 -5.28 -11.99
C ASP A 95 -3.04 -4.10 -11.43
N SER A 96 -1.98 -3.71 -12.14
CA SER A 96 -1.17 -2.56 -11.73
C SER A 96 -1.87 -1.20 -11.94
N GLU A 97 -2.92 -1.09 -12.75
CA GLU A 97 -3.76 0.12 -12.84
C GLU A 97 -4.48 0.41 -11.51
N PHE A 98 -4.91 -0.64 -10.81
CA PHE A 98 -5.49 -0.54 -9.48
C PHE A 98 -4.46 0.00 -8.47
N VAL A 99 -3.20 -0.46 -8.52
CA VAL A 99 -2.10 0.11 -7.68
C VAL A 99 -1.92 1.60 -7.97
N VAL A 100 -1.89 1.98 -9.26
CA VAL A 100 -1.75 3.39 -9.66
C VAL A 100 -2.90 4.23 -9.11
N THR A 101 -4.13 3.73 -9.17
CA THR A 101 -5.32 4.36 -8.60
C THR A 101 -5.17 4.55 -7.09
N LEU A 102 -4.73 3.51 -6.37
CA LEU A 102 -4.49 3.60 -4.94
C LEU A 102 -3.43 4.65 -4.60
N ILE A 103 -2.31 4.71 -5.33
CA ILE A 103 -1.24 5.70 -5.14
C ILE A 103 -1.77 7.12 -5.32
N ASN A 104 -2.69 7.30 -6.26
CA ASN A 104 -3.29 8.60 -6.50
C ASN A 104 -4.14 9.08 -5.31
N VAL A 105 -4.95 8.20 -4.72
CA VAL A 105 -5.92 8.56 -3.66
C VAL A 105 -5.36 8.47 -2.24
N SER A 106 -4.26 7.74 -2.02
CA SER A 106 -3.75 7.43 -0.69
C SER A 106 -2.25 7.66 -0.52
N ARG A 107 -1.83 7.99 0.70
CA ARG A 107 -0.43 8.30 1.01
C ARG A 107 0.40 7.06 1.31
N ILE A 108 -0.17 6.12 2.06
CA ILE A 108 0.46 4.84 2.38
C ILE A 108 -0.44 3.71 1.89
N ILE A 109 0.12 2.81 1.11
CA ILE A 109 -0.57 1.62 0.61
C ILE A 109 0.15 0.40 1.10
N HIS A 110 -0.61 -0.53 1.66
CA HIS A 110 -0.14 -1.88 1.89
C HIS A 110 -1.14 -2.84 1.26
N ALA A 111 -0.77 -3.38 0.10
CA ALA A 111 -1.52 -4.43 -0.54
C ALA A 111 -0.82 -5.77 -0.33
N GLY A 112 -1.38 -6.62 0.52
CA GLY A 112 -0.84 -7.96 0.77
C GLY A 112 -0.92 -8.95 -0.40
N TYR A 113 -1.14 -8.49 -1.64
CA TYR A 113 -1.55 -9.34 -2.77
C TYR A 113 -0.68 -9.26 -3.98
N LEU A 114 -0.85 -10.31 -4.81
CA LEU A 114 -0.21 -10.43 -6.09
C LEU A 114 -0.77 -9.38 -7.06
N VAL A 115 0.12 -8.53 -7.53
CA VAL A 115 -0.15 -7.52 -8.54
C VAL A 115 0.33 -8.03 -9.89
N THR A 116 -0.55 -7.98 -10.87
CA THR A 116 -0.18 -8.21 -12.27
C THR A 116 0.59 -7.00 -12.78
N ILE A 117 1.86 -7.22 -13.07
CA ILE A 117 2.80 -6.16 -13.49
C ILE A 117 2.57 -5.81 -14.95
N ASN A 118 2.29 -4.53 -15.20
CA ASN A 118 2.34 -3.89 -16.51
C ASN A 118 3.41 -2.79 -16.45
N SER A 119 4.35 -2.80 -17.41
CA SER A 119 5.49 -1.87 -17.41
C SER A 119 5.08 -0.39 -17.41
N ASP A 120 4.02 -0.03 -18.15
CA ASP A 120 3.55 1.35 -18.23
C ASP A 120 2.92 1.81 -16.92
N ASN A 121 2.13 0.94 -16.28
CA ASN A 121 1.51 1.25 -14.98
C ASN A 121 2.56 1.31 -13.86
N MET A 122 3.58 0.45 -13.89
CA MET A 122 4.71 0.54 -12.95
C MET A 122 5.47 1.85 -13.12
N ARG A 123 5.76 2.27 -14.37
CA ARG A 123 6.38 3.57 -14.62
C ARG A 123 5.51 4.72 -14.09
N LYS A 124 4.20 4.71 -14.37
CA LYS A 124 3.26 5.71 -13.85
C LYS A 124 3.26 5.76 -12.32
N ALA A 125 3.22 4.59 -11.65
CA ALA A 125 3.27 4.50 -10.20
C ALA A 125 4.55 5.15 -9.63
N MET A 126 5.71 4.83 -10.20
CA MET A 126 6.99 5.44 -9.80
C MET A 126 7.02 6.94 -10.05
N GLN A 127 6.47 7.42 -11.18
CA GLN A 127 6.41 8.85 -11.50
C GLN A 127 5.50 9.61 -10.53
N LEU A 128 4.33 9.04 -10.17
CA LEU A 128 3.44 9.61 -9.16
C LEU A 128 4.15 9.75 -7.81
N ILE A 129 4.85 8.70 -7.36
CA ILE A 129 5.61 8.73 -6.11
C ILE A 129 6.77 9.73 -6.20
N SER A 130 7.57 9.67 -7.28
CA SER A 130 8.73 10.55 -7.50
C SER A 130 8.35 12.03 -7.51
N SER A 131 7.21 12.39 -8.12
CA SER A 131 6.78 13.77 -8.28
C SER A 131 6.05 14.34 -7.07
N ASP A 132 5.47 13.52 -6.19
CA ASP A 132 4.76 13.99 -4.99
C ASP A 132 5.74 14.62 -3.98
N SER A 133 5.35 15.75 -3.41
CA SER A 133 6.13 16.46 -2.39
C SER A 133 5.88 15.93 -0.97
N ARG A 134 4.78 15.18 -0.77
CA ARG A 134 4.44 14.55 0.50
C ARG A 134 5.08 13.18 0.57
N LYS A 135 5.45 12.71 1.77
CA LYS A 135 5.97 11.35 1.97
C LYS A 135 4.95 10.31 1.48
N ARG A 136 5.25 9.57 0.43
CA ARG A 136 4.43 8.47 -0.11
C ARG A 136 5.10 7.13 0.13
N ASN A 137 4.28 6.10 0.33
CA ASN A 137 4.75 4.73 0.44
C ASN A 137 3.74 3.77 -0.18
N ALA A 138 4.19 2.83 -0.99
CA ALA A 138 3.35 1.79 -1.55
C ALA A 138 4.07 0.45 -1.47
N GLN A 139 3.43 -0.54 -0.86
CA GLN A 139 3.91 -1.91 -0.80
C GLN A 139 2.89 -2.85 -1.46
N PHE A 140 3.40 -3.77 -2.27
CA PHE A 140 2.61 -4.86 -2.81
C PHE A 140 3.47 -6.10 -3.11
N TYR A 141 2.84 -7.21 -3.47
CA TYR A 141 3.52 -8.41 -3.92
C TYR A 141 3.38 -8.58 -5.43
N ALA A 142 4.37 -9.20 -6.06
CA ALA A 142 4.35 -9.48 -7.49
C ALA A 142 4.94 -10.85 -7.77
N SER A 143 4.58 -11.45 -8.90
CA SER A 143 5.23 -12.67 -9.38
C SER A 143 6.70 -12.36 -9.65
N GLY A 144 7.59 -13.18 -9.09
CA GLY A 144 9.03 -13.05 -9.27
C GLY A 144 9.42 -13.07 -10.74
N ASP A 145 8.87 -14.01 -11.52
CA ASP A 145 9.13 -14.11 -12.96
C ASP A 145 8.65 -12.88 -13.73
N ALA A 146 7.42 -12.40 -13.46
CA ALA A 146 6.89 -11.21 -14.11
C ALA A 146 7.74 -9.97 -13.77
N PHE A 147 8.14 -9.82 -12.51
CA PHE A 147 8.95 -8.69 -12.06
C PHE A 147 10.39 -8.78 -12.59
N ALA A 148 10.98 -9.97 -12.66
CA ALA A 148 12.28 -10.18 -13.29
C ALA A 148 12.27 -9.84 -14.77
N MET A 149 11.20 -10.19 -15.50
CA MET A 149 11.03 -9.78 -16.89
C MET A 149 10.98 -8.25 -17.03
N TYR A 150 10.22 -7.57 -16.14
CA TYR A 150 10.19 -6.12 -16.07
C TYR A 150 11.59 -5.52 -15.84
N LEU A 151 12.34 -6.03 -14.85
CA LEU A 151 13.71 -5.57 -14.57
C LEU A 151 14.66 -5.79 -15.77
N ARG A 152 14.58 -6.95 -16.43
CA ARG A 152 15.40 -7.27 -17.61
C ARG A 152 15.13 -6.33 -18.77
N HIS A 153 13.88 -5.87 -18.94
CA HIS A 153 13.53 -4.88 -19.95
C HIS A 153 14.29 -3.55 -19.75
N HIS A 154 14.66 -3.24 -18.51
CA HIS A 154 15.49 -2.08 -18.16
C HIS A 154 17.00 -2.40 -18.04
N GLY A 155 17.44 -3.60 -18.45
CA GLY A 155 18.84 -4.00 -18.40
C GLY A 155 19.34 -4.39 -17.00
N ILE A 156 18.43 -4.67 -16.07
CA ILE A 156 18.75 -5.17 -14.73
C ILE A 156 18.71 -6.69 -14.76
N HIS A 157 19.78 -7.33 -14.27
CA HIS A 157 19.97 -8.78 -14.27
C HIS A 157 20.44 -9.26 -12.89
N ALA A 158 20.44 -10.57 -12.67
CA ALA A 158 20.96 -11.17 -11.43
C ALA A 158 22.44 -10.86 -11.17
N SER A 159 23.21 -10.55 -12.22
CA SER A 159 24.62 -10.15 -12.14
C SER A 159 24.84 -8.64 -11.94
N THR A 160 23.77 -7.83 -11.92
CA THR A 160 23.84 -6.39 -11.70
C THR A 160 24.35 -6.09 -10.30
N LYS A 161 25.17 -5.03 -10.16
CA LYS A 161 25.83 -4.64 -8.91
C LYS A 161 25.44 -3.22 -8.51
N ALA A 162 25.63 -2.91 -7.23
CA ALA A 162 25.53 -1.56 -6.72
C ALA A 162 26.39 -0.57 -7.54
N GLY A 163 25.86 0.62 -7.79
CA GLY A 163 26.45 1.67 -8.62
C GLY A 163 26.19 1.53 -10.13
N HIS A 164 25.58 0.44 -10.61
CA HIS A 164 25.20 0.33 -12.02
C HIS A 164 24.04 1.27 -12.36
N LEU A 165 24.12 1.88 -13.55
CA LEU A 165 23.01 2.60 -14.18
C LEU A 165 22.40 1.70 -15.26
N CYS A 166 21.14 1.32 -15.09
CA CYS A 166 20.42 0.39 -15.94
C CYS A 166 19.13 1.05 -16.45
N GLY A 167 19.18 1.60 -17.67
CA GLY A 167 18.07 2.36 -18.23
C GLY A 167 17.77 3.60 -17.39
N GLU A 168 16.57 3.66 -16.82
CA GLU A 168 16.10 4.77 -15.97
C GLU A 168 16.44 4.56 -14.48
N PHE A 169 17.08 3.45 -14.12
CA PHE A 169 17.35 3.08 -12.74
C PHE A 169 18.82 3.22 -12.36
N GLU A 170 19.06 3.73 -11.17
CA GLU A 170 20.30 3.53 -10.43
C GLU A 170 20.14 2.35 -9.47
N VAL A 171 21.11 1.44 -9.49
CA VAL A 171 21.17 0.31 -8.55
C VAL A 171 21.94 0.75 -7.32
N VAL A 172 21.24 0.97 -6.22
CA VAL A 172 21.80 1.54 -4.99
C VAL A 172 22.53 0.49 -4.18
N SER A 173 21.86 -0.63 -3.91
CA SER A 173 22.44 -1.79 -3.22
C SER A 173 21.83 -3.08 -3.75
N VAL A 174 22.60 -4.15 -3.61
CA VAL A 174 22.16 -5.52 -3.85
C VAL A 174 22.64 -6.31 -2.65
N ASP A 175 21.70 -6.74 -1.84
CA ASP A 175 21.90 -7.43 -0.58
C ASP A 175 21.53 -8.91 -0.74
N GLY A 176 22.29 -9.77 -0.07
CA GLY A 176 22.09 -11.22 -0.15
C GLY A 176 22.66 -11.85 -1.43
N SER A 177 22.34 -13.13 -1.62
CA SER A 177 22.71 -13.90 -2.81
C SER A 177 21.46 -14.15 -3.64
N PRO A 178 21.52 -14.08 -4.99
CA PRO A 178 20.38 -14.38 -5.87
C PRO A 178 19.73 -15.74 -5.59
N ASP A 179 20.52 -16.68 -5.06
CA ASP A 179 20.09 -18.05 -4.75
C ASP A 179 19.56 -18.20 -3.31
N LYS A 180 19.41 -17.11 -2.54
CA LYS A 180 18.88 -17.13 -1.16
C LYS A 180 17.49 -16.48 -1.06
N SER A 181 16.82 -16.71 0.06
CA SER A 181 15.50 -16.13 0.37
C SER A 181 15.54 -14.65 0.76
N GLU A 182 16.69 -14.18 1.20
CA GLU A 182 16.88 -12.80 1.67
C GLU A 182 17.57 -11.93 0.60
N TYR A 183 17.28 -12.18 -0.68
CA TYR A 183 17.77 -11.32 -1.74
C TYR A 183 16.98 -10.00 -1.71
N GLY A 184 17.70 -8.90 -1.52
CA GLY A 184 17.17 -7.54 -1.49
C GLY A 184 17.84 -6.70 -2.56
N MET A 185 17.06 -5.97 -3.36
CA MET A 185 17.57 -5.02 -4.33
C MET A 185 16.98 -3.65 -4.09
N HIS A 186 17.85 -2.65 -3.93
CA HIS A 186 17.46 -1.26 -3.80
C HIS A 186 17.74 -0.55 -5.13
N LEU A 187 16.69 -0.01 -5.74
CA LEU A 187 16.77 0.79 -6.95
C LEU A 187 16.32 2.21 -6.69
N ARG A 188 16.78 3.14 -7.53
CA ARG A 188 16.30 4.52 -7.54
C ARG A 188 15.87 4.91 -8.95
N TYR A 189 14.61 5.32 -9.07
CA TYR A 189 14.04 5.98 -10.24
C TYR A 189 13.77 7.43 -9.84
N GLU A 190 14.60 8.37 -10.31
CA GLU A 190 14.52 9.78 -9.88
C GLU A 190 14.51 9.96 -8.34
N ARG A 191 13.38 10.42 -7.75
CA ARG A 191 13.17 10.53 -6.30
C ARG A 191 12.44 9.33 -5.70
N CYS A 192 11.97 8.39 -6.52
CA CYS A 192 11.34 7.16 -6.08
C CYS A 192 12.41 6.10 -5.75
N TRP A 193 12.42 5.65 -4.51
CA TRP A 193 13.18 4.51 -4.02
C TRP A 193 12.33 3.27 -4.15
N LEU A 194 12.90 2.22 -4.73
CA LEU A 194 12.30 0.90 -4.81
C LEU A 194 13.12 -0.06 -3.98
N LEU A 195 12.43 -0.84 -3.15
CA LEU A 195 12.96 -1.97 -2.43
C LEU A 195 12.26 -3.21 -2.95
N ILE A 196 13.04 -4.17 -3.44
CA ILE A 196 12.54 -5.43 -3.94
C ILE A 196 13.14 -6.53 -3.08
N CYS A 197 12.28 -7.28 -2.38
CA CYS A 197 12.69 -8.34 -1.48
C CYS A 197 12.16 -9.70 -1.95
N GLY A 198 12.93 -10.75 -1.69
CA GLY A 198 12.54 -12.13 -1.95
C GLY A 198 13.11 -12.69 -3.24
N HIS A 199 12.37 -13.59 -3.88
CA HIS A 199 12.90 -14.52 -4.87
C HIS A 199 12.79 -14.04 -6.33
N VAL A 200 13.14 -12.79 -6.61
CA VAL A 200 12.97 -12.17 -7.94
C VAL A 200 13.60 -13.01 -9.05
N TRP A 201 14.81 -13.54 -8.84
CA TRP A 201 15.56 -14.25 -9.88
C TRP A 201 15.36 -15.76 -9.89
N ARG A 202 14.62 -16.33 -8.94
CA ARG A 202 14.34 -17.76 -8.92
C ARG A 202 13.19 -18.07 -9.87
N GLN A 203 13.38 -19.06 -10.73
CA GLN A 203 12.33 -19.54 -11.62
C GLN A 203 11.18 -20.18 -10.82
N GLY A 204 9.95 -20.04 -11.31
CA GLY A 204 8.76 -20.68 -10.75
C GLY A 204 7.80 -19.69 -10.08
N ASP A 205 6.81 -20.23 -9.36
CA ASP A 205 5.71 -19.46 -8.76
C ASP A 205 6.11 -18.73 -7.46
N HIS A 206 7.33 -18.18 -7.44
CA HIS A 206 7.81 -17.39 -6.33
C HIS A 206 7.26 -15.97 -6.40
N VAL A 207 7.11 -15.36 -5.22
CA VAL A 207 6.63 -14.00 -5.05
C VAL A 207 7.77 -13.12 -4.55
N CYS A 208 7.79 -11.87 -5.01
CA CYS A 208 8.63 -10.82 -4.43
C CYS A 208 7.77 -9.74 -3.79
N SER A 209 8.24 -9.17 -2.70
CA SER A 209 7.67 -7.94 -2.14
C SER A 209 8.32 -6.75 -2.84
N VAL A 210 7.50 -5.78 -3.23
CA VAL A 210 7.93 -4.54 -3.85
C VAL A 210 7.42 -3.40 -2.99
N ALA A 211 8.33 -2.59 -2.48
CA ALA A 211 8.02 -1.35 -1.79
C ALA A 211 8.56 -0.17 -2.60
N MET A 212 7.78 0.91 -2.68
CA MET A 212 8.12 2.15 -3.36
C MET A 212 7.90 3.32 -2.40
N ALA A 213 8.83 4.26 -2.33
CA ALA A 213 8.70 5.45 -1.51
C ALA A 213 9.44 6.63 -2.13
N ASN A 214 9.03 7.87 -1.85
CA ASN A 214 9.79 9.06 -2.26
C ASN A 214 10.79 9.54 -1.19
N GLU A 215 10.98 8.72 -0.16
CA GLU A 215 12.04 8.85 0.83
C GLU A 215 12.84 7.55 0.85
N LYS A 216 14.13 7.66 1.21
CA LYS A 216 14.98 6.49 1.35
C LYS A 216 14.49 5.63 2.52
N PHE A 217 14.30 4.34 2.29
CA PHE A 217 13.95 3.38 3.34
C PHE A 217 15.00 3.38 4.45
N SER A 218 14.54 3.49 5.69
CA SER A 218 15.37 3.22 6.87
C SER A 218 15.62 1.71 7.02
N ALA A 219 16.69 1.34 7.73
CA ALA A 219 16.99 -0.07 7.99
C ALA A 219 15.83 -0.79 8.72
N ALA A 220 15.11 -0.10 9.61
CA ALA A 220 13.97 -0.65 10.34
C ALA A 220 12.78 -0.95 9.41
N GLU A 221 12.48 -0.03 8.48
CA GLU A 221 11.40 -0.21 7.50
C GLU A 221 11.69 -1.41 6.57
N VAL A 222 12.94 -1.60 6.14
CA VAL A 222 13.34 -2.78 5.34
C VAL A 222 12.95 -4.10 6.04
N TRP A 223 13.14 -4.20 7.36
CA TRP A 223 12.78 -5.40 8.13
C TRP A 223 11.27 -5.64 8.20
N GLU A 224 10.47 -4.60 8.37
CA GLU A 224 9.00 -4.72 8.35
C GLU A 224 8.52 -5.22 6.97
N TYR A 225 9.11 -4.69 5.90
CA TYR A 225 8.79 -5.11 4.53
C TYR A 225 9.17 -6.55 4.21
N VAL A 226 10.28 -7.03 4.77
CA VAL A 226 10.74 -8.42 4.57
C VAL A 226 9.88 -9.41 5.34
N HIS A 227 9.42 -9.07 6.56
CA HIS A 227 8.75 -10.04 7.44
C HIS A 227 7.23 -10.12 7.33
N PHE A 228 6.55 -9.08 6.83
CA PHE A 228 5.11 -9.18 6.58
C PHE A 228 4.74 -10.24 5.53
N GLY A 229 5.70 -10.70 4.72
CA GLY A 229 5.50 -11.77 3.72
C GLY A 229 5.57 -13.21 4.26
N TRP A 230 5.86 -13.40 5.55
CA TRP A 230 6.08 -14.75 6.13
C TRP A 230 5.00 -15.19 7.12
N TRP A 231 4.03 -14.33 7.43
CA TRP A 231 2.94 -14.62 8.38
C TRP A 231 1.57 -14.85 7.71
N SER A 232 1.55 -15.12 6.41
CA SER A 232 0.38 -15.55 5.63
C SER A 232 0.63 -16.92 5.01
#